data_AF-A0AAD4HHN2-F1
#
_entry.id   AF-A0AAD4HHN2-F1
#
_cell.length_a   1.000
_cell.length_b   1.000
_cell.length_c   1.000
_cell.angle_alpha   90.00
_cell.angle_beta   90.00
_cell.angle_gamma   90.00
#
_symmetry.space_group_name_H-M   'P 1'
#
loop_
_entity.id
_entity.type
_entity.pdbx_description
1 polymer ?
#
loop_
_entity_poly.entity_id
_entity_poly.type
_entity_poly.pdbx_seq_one_letter_code
_entity_poly.pdbx_strand_id
1 'polypeptide(L)'
;MSQPRSGCNTWLEDMINSISPGEDHNMGSADDEDFTGLPCDVSYDLGLGGKENFHYFGAGGEDIPDGNKVHAAWLLHSGLSMGKIDSFLSLEMIKDLPLSFRSTRELCSQAEMLPSGPCWKSQVIHTSHPTKSPVILYWRDPIECIASIFNHPLFHRHMDLMPRKIYSTAEKLCHVYTGWMSGNVTWDMQSAIPKGATLLGTILSSDKTNITALTGDHVTHPLLISLSNIHMNVHLKSSTNSFVLTALLPVPKFIHKKNRYCFTALMSYITDTPEAMMLAVIGGKTSPVMMAMYKQFRDAFHHEPQTKSMMIAQLAVVCSRADPNDLEAYFHKAHKF
;
A
#
# COMPACT_ATOMS: atom_id res chain seq x y z
N MET A 1 -43.57 -4.19 17.37
CA MET A 1 -43.08 -5.09 16.30
C MET A 1 -41.84 -4.45 15.70
N SER A 2 -40.67 -4.87 16.16
CA SER A 2 -39.35 -4.39 15.76
C SER A 2 -38.88 -5.14 14.50
N GLN A 3 -38.59 -4.40 13.44
CA GLN A 3 -37.99 -4.94 12.21
C GLN A 3 -36.50 -5.32 12.43
N PRO A 4 -35.94 -6.26 11.64
CA PRO A 4 -34.61 -6.82 11.85
C PRO A 4 -33.52 -5.86 11.37
N ARG A 5 -32.47 -5.68 12.18
CA ARG A 5 -31.22 -5.01 11.77
C ARG A 5 -30.55 -5.86 10.69
N SER A 6 -30.33 -5.29 9.51
CA SER A 6 -29.56 -5.92 8.42
C SER A 6 -28.08 -6.02 8.82
N GLY A 7 -27.59 -7.25 8.99
CA GLY A 7 -26.23 -7.57 9.42
C GLY A 7 -25.18 -7.49 8.30
N CYS A 8 -24.85 -6.27 7.85
CA CYS A 8 -23.76 -6.06 6.88
C CYS A 8 -22.46 -5.48 7.49
N ASN A 9 -22.40 -5.27 8.82
CA ASN A 9 -21.26 -4.60 9.46
C ASN A 9 -20.48 -5.44 10.49
N THR A 10 -20.76 -6.74 10.65
CA THR A 10 -20.15 -7.53 11.74
C THR A 10 -18.71 -7.97 11.48
N TRP A 11 -18.31 -8.13 10.22
CA TRP A 11 -16.98 -8.67 9.88
C TRP A 11 -15.81 -7.75 10.27
N LEU A 12 -16.00 -6.43 10.20
CA LEU A 12 -14.98 -5.46 10.57
C LEU A 12 -14.80 -5.36 12.10
N GLU A 13 -15.91 -5.44 12.85
CA GLU A 13 -15.89 -5.50 14.31
C GLU A 13 -15.20 -6.78 14.79
N ASP A 14 -15.47 -7.92 14.16
CA ASP A 14 -14.81 -9.20 14.48
C ASP A 14 -13.30 -9.18 14.17
N MET A 15 -12.88 -8.47 13.12
CA MET A 15 -11.46 -8.29 12.78
C MET A 15 -10.75 -7.31 13.73
N ILE A 16 -11.41 -6.22 14.14
CA ILE A 16 -10.84 -5.26 15.11
C ILE A 16 -10.74 -5.90 16.51
N ASN A 17 -11.73 -6.69 16.91
CA ASN A 17 -11.77 -7.39 18.20
C ASN A 17 -10.77 -8.55 18.27
N SER A 18 -10.38 -9.16 17.15
CA SER A 18 -9.31 -10.18 17.10
C SER A 18 -7.89 -9.61 17.08
N ILE A 19 -7.74 -8.29 16.88
CA ILE A 19 -6.46 -7.57 16.88
C ILE A 19 -6.19 -6.89 18.24
N SER A 20 -7.21 -6.76 19.10
CA SER A 20 -7.06 -6.16 20.43
C SER A 20 -6.49 -7.18 21.43
N PRO A 21 -5.47 -6.85 22.25
CA PRO A 21 -4.97 -7.74 23.29
C PRO A 21 -6.03 -7.85 24.40
N GLY A 22 -6.73 -8.99 24.46
CA GLY A 22 -7.71 -9.28 25.49
C GLY A 22 -7.06 -9.48 26.86
N GLU A 23 -7.63 -8.83 27.86
CA GLU A 23 -7.26 -8.91 29.28
C GLU A 23 -7.31 -10.34 29.84
N ASP A 24 -6.35 -10.65 30.72
CA ASP A 24 -6.22 -11.92 31.43
C ASP A 24 -7.44 -12.24 32.30
N HIS A 25 -8.23 -13.25 31.92
CA HIS A 25 -9.11 -13.94 32.87
C HIS A 25 -9.07 -15.48 32.74
N ASN A 26 -8.46 -16.03 33.78
CA ASN A 26 -8.34 -17.38 34.34
C ASN A 26 -9.26 -18.53 33.88
N MET A 27 -8.59 -19.68 33.73
CA MET A 27 -8.97 -21.10 33.68
C MET A 27 -10.43 -21.54 33.92
N GLY A 28 -10.89 -22.42 33.01
CA GLY A 28 -11.91 -23.45 33.25
C GLY A 28 -11.66 -24.66 32.34
N SER A 29 -11.32 -25.80 32.95
CA SER A 29 -11.00 -27.10 32.37
C SER A 29 -12.19 -27.84 31.75
N ALA A 30 -11.97 -28.52 30.61
CA ALA A 30 -12.61 -29.80 30.25
C ALA A 30 -11.95 -30.41 28.98
N ASP A 31 -11.06 -31.36 29.21
CA ASP A 31 -10.87 -32.68 28.59
C ASP A 31 -11.15 -32.92 27.08
N ASP A 32 -10.04 -33.26 26.39
CA ASP A 32 -9.81 -34.38 25.45
C ASP A 32 -10.92 -34.84 24.49
N GLU A 33 -10.65 -34.78 23.17
CA GLU A 33 -10.21 -35.98 22.41
C GLU A 33 -9.61 -35.61 21.03
N ASP A 34 -8.31 -35.88 20.93
CA ASP A 34 -7.52 -36.48 19.85
C ASP A 34 -8.02 -36.46 18.39
N PHE A 35 -7.37 -35.63 17.56
CA PHE A 35 -6.98 -36.01 16.19
C PHE A 35 -5.53 -35.56 15.96
N THR A 36 -4.61 -36.40 16.40
CA THR A 36 -3.20 -36.35 16.03
C THR A 36 -2.99 -36.46 14.52
N GLY A 37 -2.10 -35.61 13.97
CA GLY A 37 -1.20 -36.04 12.90
C GLY A 37 -1.21 -35.28 11.57
N LEU A 38 -0.87 -33.99 11.56
CA LEU A 38 -0.13 -33.38 10.43
C LEU A 38 0.85 -32.32 10.97
N PRO A 39 2.15 -32.34 10.59
CA PRO A 39 3.10 -31.35 11.06
C PRO A 39 2.77 -29.97 10.46
N CYS A 40 2.34 -29.06 11.33
CA CYS A 40 2.18 -27.64 11.07
C CYS A 40 3.56 -26.98 10.99
N ASP A 41 4.35 -27.26 9.96
CA ASP A 41 5.53 -26.46 9.59
C ASP A 41 5.98 -26.83 8.18
N VAL A 42 5.21 -26.38 7.19
CA VAL A 42 5.68 -26.29 5.82
C VAL A 42 5.44 -24.86 5.36
N SER A 43 6.41 -24.01 5.66
CA SER A 43 6.58 -22.73 4.97
C SER A 43 6.79 -23.05 3.49
N TYR A 44 5.74 -22.91 2.68
CA TYR A 44 5.91 -22.83 1.24
C TYR A 44 6.53 -21.45 0.97
N ASP A 45 7.85 -21.44 0.78
CA ASP A 45 8.56 -20.29 0.24
C ASP A 45 7.98 -20.00 -1.15
N LEU A 46 7.12 -18.99 -1.24
CA LEU A 46 6.56 -18.48 -2.50
C LEU A 46 7.63 -17.84 -3.41
N GLY A 47 8.92 -17.94 -3.07
CA GLY A 47 10.01 -17.31 -3.81
C GLY A 47 9.99 -15.79 -3.75
N LEU A 48 9.17 -15.22 -2.86
CA LEU A 48 8.97 -13.78 -2.68
C LEU A 48 9.81 -13.19 -1.54
N GLY A 49 10.41 -14.02 -0.68
CA GLY A 49 11.01 -13.56 0.59
C GLY A 49 12.52 -13.25 0.58
N GLY A 50 13.26 -13.57 -0.48
CA GLY A 50 14.73 -13.62 -0.41
C GLY A 50 15.52 -12.42 -0.95
N LYS A 51 14.88 -11.41 -1.55
CA LYS A 51 15.59 -10.44 -2.42
C LYS A 51 15.34 -8.95 -2.16
N GLU A 52 14.56 -8.60 -1.14
CA GLU A 52 14.03 -7.23 -0.99
C GLU A 52 14.99 -6.23 -0.30
N ASN A 53 16.07 -6.71 0.35
CA ASN A 53 17.03 -5.83 1.05
C ASN A 53 18.22 -5.40 0.19
N PHE A 54 18.29 -5.84 -1.06
CA PHE A 54 19.45 -5.54 -1.90
C PHE A 54 19.47 -4.11 -2.44
N HIS A 55 18.46 -3.29 -2.13
CA HIS A 55 18.52 -1.86 -2.38
C HIS A 55 19.55 -1.12 -1.53
N TYR A 56 19.99 -1.69 -0.39
CA TYR A 56 21.13 -1.17 0.37
C TYR A 56 22.43 -1.19 -0.44
N PHE A 57 22.55 -2.07 -1.44
CA PHE A 57 23.65 -2.02 -2.39
C PHE A 57 23.53 -0.81 -3.34
N GLY A 58 22.34 -0.32 -3.70
CA GLY A 58 22.20 0.81 -4.64
C GLY A 58 22.32 2.22 -4.05
N ALA A 59 22.48 2.37 -2.73
CA ALA A 59 21.98 3.57 -2.05
C ALA A 59 23.02 4.47 -1.35
N GLY A 60 24.32 4.26 -1.56
CA GLY A 60 25.37 5.07 -0.94
C GLY A 60 25.88 6.19 -1.84
N GLY A 61 25.99 7.40 -1.30
CA GLY A 61 26.60 8.56 -1.95
C GLY A 61 28.07 8.35 -2.36
N GLU A 62 28.54 9.31 -3.14
CA GLU A 62 29.70 9.40 -4.06
C GLU A 62 31.11 8.91 -3.62
N ASP A 63 31.28 8.20 -2.50
CA ASP A 63 32.62 7.96 -1.93
C ASP A 63 33.13 6.49 -2.01
N ILE A 64 32.47 5.60 -2.75
CA ILE A 64 33.00 4.27 -3.15
C ILE A 64 32.62 4.04 -4.62
N PRO A 65 33.51 3.54 -5.50
CA PRO A 65 33.20 3.39 -6.92
C PRO A 65 31.91 2.57 -7.11
N ASP A 66 30.89 3.26 -7.62
CA ASP A 66 29.50 2.84 -7.80
C ASP A 66 29.34 1.46 -8.50
N GLY A 67 30.36 1.06 -9.26
CA GLY A 67 30.43 -0.24 -9.91
C GLY A 67 30.31 -1.43 -8.95
N ASN A 68 30.96 -1.41 -7.77
CA ASN A 68 31.02 -2.60 -6.90
C ASN A 68 29.62 -3.09 -6.48
N LYS A 69 28.73 -2.16 -6.14
CA LYS A 69 27.42 -2.50 -5.59
C LYS A 69 26.39 -2.88 -6.65
N VAL A 70 26.50 -2.30 -7.85
CA VAL A 70 25.68 -2.68 -9.02
C VAL A 70 25.99 -4.12 -9.45
N HIS A 71 27.26 -4.52 -9.45
CA HIS A 71 27.66 -5.89 -9.78
C HIS A 71 27.18 -6.89 -8.72
N ALA A 72 27.30 -6.55 -7.43
CA ALA A 72 26.76 -7.37 -6.34
C ALA A 72 25.25 -7.63 -6.49
N ALA A 73 24.47 -6.55 -6.65
CA ALA A 73 23.04 -6.65 -6.83
C ALA A 73 22.69 -7.46 -8.08
N TRP A 74 23.32 -7.19 -9.22
CA TRP A 74 23.06 -7.95 -10.45
C TRP A 74 23.36 -9.45 -10.28
N LEU A 75 24.50 -9.80 -9.69
CA LEU A 75 24.89 -11.21 -9.48
C LEU A 75 23.87 -11.94 -8.60
N LEU A 76 23.41 -11.31 -7.52
CA LEU A 76 22.39 -11.88 -6.62
C LEU A 76 21.02 -12.06 -7.29
N HIS A 77 20.69 -11.23 -8.29
CA HIS A 77 19.41 -11.30 -9.02
C HIS A 77 19.47 -12.14 -10.29
N SER A 78 20.66 -12.41 -10.82
CA SER A 78 20.89 -13.08 -12.11
C SER A 78 20.34 -14.51 -12.20
N GLY A 79 20.08 -15.16 -11.06
CA GLY A 79 19.69 -16.58 -11.00
C GLY A 79 20.82 -17.54 -11.38
N LEU A 80 22.05 -17.06 -11.49
CA LEU A 80 23.23 -17.88 -11.72
C LEU A 80 23.47 -18.78 -10.49
N SER A 81 23.94 -20.00 -10.74
CA SER A 81 24.41 -20.87 -9.66
C SER A 81 25.68 -20.29 -9.03
N MET A 82 25.95 -20.63 -7.76
CA MET A 82 27.14 -20.14 -7.06
C MET A 82 28.43 -20.46 -7.84
N GLY A 83 28.56 -21.66 -8.40
CA GLY A 83 29.73 -22.02 -9.21
C GLY A 83 29.89 -21.18 -10.49
N LYS A 84 28.79 -20.71 -11.10
CA LYS A 84 28.86 -19.80 -12.26
C LYS A 84 29.26 -18.38 -11.85
N ILE A 85 28.81 -17.92 -10.69
CA ILE A 85 29.22 -16.64 -10.13
C ILE A 85 30.73 -16.68 -9.79
N ASP A 86 31.22 -17.75 -9.16
CA ASP A 86 32.65 -17.92 -8.89
C ASP A 86 33.47 -17.99 -10.19
N SER A 87 32.98 -18.70 -11.21
CA SER A 87 33.64 -18.73 -12.52
C SER A 87 33.71 -17.34 -13.15
N PHE A 88 32.65 -16.52 -13.04
CA PHE A 88 32.64 -15.14 -13.53
C PHE A 88 33.65 -14.27 -12.75
N LEU A 89 33.67 -14.36 -11.42
CA LEU A 89 34.60 -13.61 -10.56
C LEU A 89 36.06 -14.03 -10.78
N SER A 90 36.30 -15.24 -11.30
CA SER A 90 37.64 -15.76 -11.59
C SER A 90 38.26 -15.21 -12.88
N LEU A 91 37.47 -14.60 -13.76
CA LEU A 91 37.94 -14.01 -15.02
C LEU A 91 38.95 -12.89 -14.74
N GLU A 92 40.07 -12.87 -15.47
CA GLU A 92 41.15 -11.89 -15.23
C GLU A 92 40.65 -10.45 -15.32
N MET A 93 39.83 -10.15 -16.33
CA MET A 93 39.21 -8.83 -16.50
C MET A 93 38.31 -8.39 -15.32
N ILE A 94 37.74 -9.35 -14.57
CA ILE A 94 36.88 -9.07 -13.42
C ILE A 94 37.70 -8.91 -12.13
N LYS A 95 38.86 -9.56 -12.02
CA LYS A 95 39.76 -9.42 -10.87
C LYS A 95 40.32 -8.00 -10.76
N ASP A 96 40.53 -7.33 -11.88
CA ASP A 96 41.01 -5.95 -11.94
C ASP A 96 39.95 -4.93 -11.50
N LEU A 97 38.66 -5.32 -11.43
CA LEU A 97 37.62 -4.46 -10.88
C LEU A 97 37.78 -4.32 -9.36
N PRO A 98 37.54 -3.12 -8.80
CA PRO A 98 37.59 -2.86 -7.36
C PRO A 98 36.33 -3.39 -6.65
N LEU A 99 36.10 -4.71 -6.73
CA LEU A 99 35.00 -5.39 -6.04
C LEU A 99 35.35 -5.66 -4.58
N SER A 100 34.37 -5.59 -3.68
CA SER A 100 34.54 -5.91 -2.24
C SER A 100 34.47 -7.41 -1.95
N PHE A 101 34.25 -8.24 -2.96
CA PHE A 101 34.11 -9.69 -2.87
C PHE A 101 34.84 -10.35 -4.04
N ARG A 102 35.46 -11.50 -3.78
CA ARG A 102 36.18 -12.31 -4.77
C ARG A 102 35.59 -13.71 -4.93
N SER A 103 34.59 -14.05 -4.12
CA SER A 103 33.82 -15.28 -4.23
C SER A 103 32.34 -15.02 -3.99
N THR A 104 31.51 -15.95 -4.45
CA THR A 104 30.07 -15.98 -4.17
C THR A 104 29.82 -16.10 -2.68
N ARG A 105 30.67 -16.82 -1.95
CA ARG A 105 30.57 -16.96 -0.50
C ARG A 105 30.74 -15.63 0.21
N GLU A 106 31.74 -14.85 -0.18
CA GLU A 106 31.96 -13.49 0.35
C GLU A 106 30.81 -12.56 -0.01
N LEU A 107 30.31 -12.63 -1.25
CA LEU A 107 29.15 -11.87 -1.70
C LEU A 107 27.90 -12.20 -0.86
N CYS A 108 27.61 -13.48 -0.66
CA CYS A 108 26.49 -13.95 0.18
C CYS A 108 26.66 -13.54 1.65
N SER A 109 27.86 -13.68 2.21
CA SER A 109 28.15 -13.25 3.58
C SER A 109 27.96 -11.74 3.77
N GLN A 110 28.36 -10.92 2.79
CA GLN A 110 28.11 -9.48 2.82
C GLN A 110 26.61 -9.15 2.69
N ALA A 111 25.88 -9.89 1.85
CA ALA A 111 24.44 -9.79 1.73
C ALA A 111 23.69 -10.13 3.03
N GLU A 112 24.13 -11.17 3.74
CA GLU A 112 23.56 -11.58 5.03
C GLU A 112 23.77 -10.56 6.15
N MET A 113 24.78 -9.70 6.04
CA MET A 113 24.99 -8.60 7.00
C MET A 113 24.03 -7.41 6.79
N LEU A 114 23.26 -7.40 5.71
CA LEU A 114 22.26 -6.35 5.48
C LEU A 114 21.07 -6.54 6.43
N PRO A 115 20.43 -5.43 6.86
CA PRO A 115 19.24 -5.52 7.70
C PRO A 115 18.16 -6.34 6.99
N SER A 116 17.52 -7.22 7.75
CA SER A 116 16.38 -7.98 7.26
C SER A 116 15.21 -7.05 6.92
N GLY A 117 14.43 -7.46 5.94
CA GLY A 117 13.31 -6.70 5.43
C GLY A 117 12.03 -7.09 6.15
N PRO A 118 10.92 -6.38 5.91
CA PRO A 118 9.64 -6.72 6.52
C PRO A 118 9.21 -8.13 6.11
N CYS A 119 8.97 -9.00 7.10
CA CYS A 119 8.70 -10.41 6.83
C CYS A 119 7.25 -10.68 6.42
N TRP A 120 7.05 -11.65 5.53
CA TRP A 120 5.72 -12.14 5.18
C TRP A 120 5.10 -12.96 6.30
N LYS A 121 3.84 -12.67 6.58
CA LYS A 121 2.94 -13.36 7.50
C LYS A 121 1.72 -13.83 6.70
N SER A 122 1.09 -14.91 7.17
CA SER A 122 -0.13 -15.43 6.57
C SER A 122 -1.18 -15.73 7.61
N GLN A 123 -2.45 -15.45 7.31
CA GLN A 123 -3.57 -15.74 8.19
C GLN A 123 -4.75 -16.28 7.38
N VAL A 124 -5.40 -17.33 7.89
CA VAL A 124 -6.67 -17.79 7.34
C VAL A 124 -7.78 -16.84 7.79
N ILE A 125 -8.49 -16.26 6.84
CA ILE A 125 -9.66 -15.44 7.09
C ILE A 125 -10.89 -16.34 7.10
N HIS A 126 -11.60 -16.35 8.22
CA HIS A 126 -12.90 -17.00 8.32
C HIS A 126 -13.98 -16.09 7.72
N THR A 127 -14.70 -16.61 6.74
CA THR A 127 -15.83 -15.92 6.10
C THR A 127 -17.15 -16.47 6.61
N SER A 128 -18.16 -15.63 6.79
CA SER A 128 -19.51 -16.04 7.22
C SER A 128 -20.23 -16.95 6.22
N HIS A 129 -19.70 -17.07 5.00
CA HIS A 129 -20.22 -17.92 3.94
C HIS A 129 -19.15 -18.90 3.46
N PRO A 130 -19.55 -20.11 3.04
CA PRO A 130 -18.60 -21.12 2.60
C PRO A 130 -17.94 -20.72 1.28
N THR A 131 -16.62 -20.84 1.24
CA THR A 131 -15.77 -20.61 0.07
C THR A 131 -15.29 -21.92 -0.53
N LYS A 132 -14.92 -21.91 -1.82
CA LYS A 132 -14.40 -23.08 -2.53
C LYS A 132 -13.06 -23.56 -1.96
N SER A 133 -12.29 -22.64 -1.41
CA SER A 133 -11.00 -22.86 -0.77
C SER A 133 -10.86 -21.94 0.45
N PRO A 134 -10.00 -22.27 1.43
CA PRO A 134 -9.66 -21.36 2.51
C PRO A 134 -9.21 -20.01 1.95
N VAL A 135 -9.68 -18.93 2.57
CA VAL A 135 -9.28 -17.56 2.22
C VAL A 135 -8.04 -17.23 3.03
N ILE A 136 -6.90 -17.05 2.37
CA ILE A 136 -5.62 -16.78 3.04
C ILE A 136 -5.19 -15.35 2.70
N LEU A 137 -4.96 -14.54 3.74
CA LEU A 137 -4.34 -13.23 3.62
C LEU A 137 -2.84 -13.36 3.83
N TYR A 138 -2.06 -12.87 2.87
CA TYR A 138 -0.62 -12.68 3.03
C TYR A 138 -0.34 -11.21 3.27
N TRP A 139 0.43 -10.88 4.30
CA TRP A 139 0.70 -9.51 4.68
C TRP A 139 2.06 -9.37 5.37
N ARG A 140 2.57 -8.14 5.43
CA ARG A 140 3.77 -7.74 6.14
C ARG A 140 3.41 -6.68 7.16
N ASP A 141 4.17 -6.60 8.24
CA ASP A 141 3.93 -5.59 9.25
C ASP A 141 4.07 -4.18 8.63
N PRO A 142 3.02 -3.35 8.61
CA PRO A 142 3.06 -2.05 7.97
C PRO A 142 4.06 -1.12 8.67
N ILE A 143 4.32 -1.29 9.96
CA ILE A 143 5.31 -0.50 10.69
C ILE A 143 6.72 -0.90 10.25
N GLU A 144 7.00 -2.18 10.08
CA GLU A 144 8.28 -2.64 9.50
C GLU A 144 8.44 -2.15 8.06
N CYS A 145 7.38 -2.17 7.25
CA CYS A 145 7.43 -1.60 5.89
C CYS A 145 7.73 -0.10 5.90
N ILE A 146 7.06 0.68 6.76
CA ILE A 146 7.34 2.12 6.93
C ILE A 146 8.79 2.33 7.39
N ALA A 147 9.26 1.57 8.37
CA ALA A 147 10.63 1.66 8.87
C ALA A 147 11.66 1.32 7.79
N SER A 148 11.39 0.31 6.96
CA SER A 148 12.24 -0.06 5.82
C SER A 148 12.35 1.06 4.80
N ILE A 149 11.22 1.68 4.42
CA ILE A 149 11.21 2.84 3.50
C ILE A 149 11.90 4.04 4.14
N PHE A 150 11.65 4.31 5.42
CA PHE A 150 12.23 5.45 6.13
C PHE A 150 13.76 5.35 6.26
N ASN A 151 14.28 4.15 6.51
CA ASN A 151 15.71 3.88 6.61
C ASN A 151 16.38 3.65 5.24
N HIS A 152 15.62 3.71 4.16
CA HIS A 152 16.14 3.43 2.83
C HIS A 152 17.14 4.52 2.40
N PRO A 153 18.41 4.19 2.11
CA PRO A 153 19.42 5.25 1.96
C PRO A 153 19.21 6.11 0.70
N LEU A 154 18.53 5.60 -0.34
CA LEU A 154 18.14 6.39 -1.52
C LEU A 154 17.19 7.55 -1.18
N PHE A 155 16.44 7.47 -0.09
CA PHE A 155 15.48 8.52 0.28
C PHE A 155 16.03 9.51 1.29
N HIS A 156 17.22 9.26 1.86
CA HIS A 156 17.79 10.06 2.95
C HIS A 156 17.87 11.57 2.62
N ARG A 157 18.21 11.92 1.38
CA ARG A 157 18.27 13.33 0.90
C ARG A 157 17.04 13.79 0.12
N HIS A 158 16.04 12.93 0.03
CA HIS A 158 14.85 13.12 -0.81
C HIS A 158 13.56 12.96 0.00
N MET A 159 13.63 13.15 1.32
CA MET A 159 12.50 13.07 2.23
C MET A 159 12.44 14.32 3.09
N ASP A 160 11.28 14.96 3.15
CA ASP A 160 11.03 16.08 4.04
C ASP A 160 10.55 15.55 5.40
N LEU A 161 11.30 15.86 6.46
CA LEU A 161 10.94 15.48 7.84
C LEU A 161 10.12 16.54 8.56
N MET A 162 10.01 17.73 7.97
CA MET A 162 9.27 18.85 8.52
C MET A 162 8.41 19.49 7.42
N PRO A 163 7.16 19.90 7.73
CA PRO A 163 6.33 20.63 6.80
C PRO A 163 6.95 21.98 6.43
N ARG A 164 6.68 22.43 5.21
CA ARG A 164 7.22 23.68 4.66
C ARG A 164 6.11 24.50 4.04
N LYS A 165 6.09 25.80 4.30
CA LYS A 165 5.17 26.74 3.62
C LYS A 165 5.94 27.51 2.57
N ILE A 166 5.53 27.36 1.32
CA ILE A 166 6.19 28.00 0.17
C ILE A 166 5.27 29.07 -0.36
N TYR A 167 5.74 30.30 -0.53
CA TYR A 167 4.93 31.38 -1.05
C TYR A 167 5.53 31.91 -2.35
N SER A 168 4.68 32.31 -3.30
CA SER A 168 5.15 32.84 -4.59
C SER A 168 5.77 34.24 -4.47
N THR A 169 5.43 34.99 -3.41
CA THR A 169 5.91 36.35 -3.15
C THR A 169 6.34 36.52 -1.69
N ALA A 170 7.18 37.53 -1.43
CA ALA A 170 7.63 37.88 -0.08
C ALA A 170 6.47 38.27 0.86
N GLU A 171 5.39 38.80 0.30
CA GLU A 171 4.16 39.19 1.02
C GLU A 171 3.31 38.00 1.46
N LYS A 172 3.66 36.77 1.06
CA LYS A 172 2.97 35.51 1.41
C LYS A 172 1.50 35.45 1.02
N LEU A 173 1.11 36.17 -0.04
CA LEU A 173 -0.27 36.25 -0.50
C LEU A 173 -0.77 34.95 -1.13
N CYS A 174 0.09 34.22 -1.83
CA CYS A 174 -0.26 32.97 -2.49
C CYS A 174 0.63 31.81 -2.02
N HIS A 175 0.03 30.84 -1.32
CA HIS A 175 0.68 29.59 -0.93
C HIS A 175 0.81 28.67 -2.15
N VAL A 176 2.02 28.17 -2.40
CA VAL A 176 2.35 27.20 -3.44
C VAL A 176 2.35 25.78 -2.86
N TYR A 177 1.49 24.92 -3.39
CA TYR A 177 1.41 23.51 -2.99
C TYR A 177 2.15 22.63 -4.02
N THR A 178 3.22 21.96 -3.59
CA THR A 178 4.04 21.07 -4.44
C THR A 178 3.91 19.59 -4.07
N GLY A 179 3.35 19.28 -2.90
CA GLY A 179 3.18 17.92 -2.38
C GLY A 179 2.61 17.93 -0.97
N TRP A 180 2.50 16.74 -0.36
CA TRP A 180 1.90 16.58 0.98
C TRP A 180 2.55 17.49 2.04
N MET A 181 3.88 17.55 2.08
CA MET A 181 4.63 18.32 3.09
C MET A 181 4.51 19.85 2.93
N SER A 182 3.92 20.34 1.82
CA SER A 182 3.54 21.75 1.66
C SER A 182 2.10 22.07 2.04
N GLY A 183 1.29 21.06 2.38
CA GLY A 183 -0.11 21.24 2.73
C GLY A 183 -0.31 21.92 4.09
N ASN A 184 -1.35 22.75 4.21
CA ASN A 184 -1.77 23.30 5.51
C ASN A 184 -2.16 22.19 6.49
N VAL A 185 -2.84 21.14 6.00
CA VAL A 185 -3.25 19.99 6.83
C VAL A 185 -2.04 19.34 7.51
N THR A 186 -0.97 19.09 6.76
CA THR A 186 0.27 18.52 7.28
C THR A 186 0.93 19.43 8.32
N TRP A 187 0.89 20.74 8.09
CA TRP A 187 1.39 21.72 9.05
C TRP A 187 0.62 21.68 10.36
N ASP A 188 -0.70 21.65 10.28
CA ASP A 188 -1.58 21.64 11.45
C ASP A 188 -1.43 20.33 12.24
N MET A 189 -1.37 19.18 11.54
CA MET A 189 -1.10 17.87 12.14
C MET A 189 0.27 17.84 12.83
N GLN A 190 1.33 18.31 12.16
CA GLN A 190 2.67 18.36 12.76
C GLN A 190 2.73 19.29 13.97
N SER A 191 1.94 20.37 13.98
CA SER A 191 1.90 21.32 15.10
C SER A 191 1.21 20.72 16.33
N ALA A 192 0.36 19.70 16.15
CA ALA A 192 -0.34 19.00 17.21
C ALA A 192 0.47 17.84 17.84
N ILE A 193 1.58 17.41 17.23
CA ILE A 193 2.41 16.33 17.78
C ILE A 193 3.57 16.86 18.66
N PRO A 194 4.09 16.06 19.60
CA PRO A 194 5.13 16.51 20.53
C PRO A 194 6.42 16.97 19.85
N LYS A 195 7.13 17.89 20.51
CA LYS A 195 8.46 18.32 20.05
C LYS A 195 9.41 17.12 19.95
N GLY A 196 10.11 17.02 18.83
CA GLY A 196 11.00 15.89 18.53
C GLY A 196 10.35 14.75 17.74
N ALA A 197 9.02 14.75 17.58
CA ALA A 197 8.33 13.83 16.69
C ALA A 197 8.16 14.42 15.28
N THR A 198 8.23 13.55 14.26
CA THR A 198 7.97 13.89 12.86
C THR A 198 6.73 13.14 12.38
N LEU A 199 5.88 13.85 11.64
CA LEU A 199 4.75 13.26 10.95
C LEU A 199 5.23 12.52 9.70
N LEU A 200 4.94 11.23 9.63
CA LEU A 200 5.12 10.42 8.42
C LEU A 200 3.76 10.23 7.76
N GLY A 201 3.56 10.86 6.61
CA GLY A 201 2.36 10.65 5.82
C GLY A 201 2.46 9.32 5.09
N THR A 202 1.52 8.41 5.36
CA THR A 202 1.49 7.07 4.76
C THR A 202 0.52 7.04 3.59
N ILE A 203 0.99 6.55 2.44
CA ILE A 203 0.17 6.33 1.25
C ILE A 203 -0.09 4.83 1.15
N LEU A 204 -1.36 4.46 1.01
CA LEU A 204 -1.78 3.10 0.66
C LEU A 204 -2.36 3.12 -0.76
N SER A 205 -1.92 2.18 -1.59
CA SER A 205 -2.42 2.01 -2.95
C SER A 205 -2.78 0.55 -3.17
N SER A 206 -3.90 0.29 -3.83
CA SER A 206 -4.33 -1.06 -4.16
C SER A 206 -5.07 -1.05 -5.48
N ASP A 207 -4.69 -1.94 -6.38
CA ASP A 207 -5.39 -2.16 -7.64
C ASP A 207 -5.52 -3.68 -7.88
N LYS A 208 -6.53 -4.10 -8.64
CA LYS A 208 -6.72 -5.50 -8.99
C LYS A 208 -5.64 -5.93 -9.98
N THR A 209 -4.83 -6.91 -9.60
CA THR A 209 -3.76 -7.42 -10.49
C THR A 209 -3.91 -8.91 -10.72
N ASN A 210 -3.84 -9.31 -11.99
CA ASN A 210 -3.80 -10.72 -12.37
C ASN A 210 -2.38 -11.24 -12.15
N ILE A 211 -2.18 -12.16 -11.19
CA ILE A 211 -0.84 -12.68 -10.85
C ILE A 211 -0.31 -13.60 -11.96
N THR A 212 -1.21 -14.31 -12.65
CA THR A 212 -0.84 -15.26 -13.73
C THR A 212 -1.75 -15.07 -14.93
N ALA A 213 -1.20 -14.65 -16.07
CA ALA A 213 -1.96 -14.50 -17.32
C ALA A 213 -2.25 -15.84 -18.03
N LEU A 214 -1.58 -16.94 -17.64
CA LEU A 214 -1.56 -18.18 -18.44
C LEU A 214 -1.82 -19.48 -17.66
N THR A 215 -2.00 -19.48 -16.34
CA THR A 215 -2.01 -20.77 -15.61
C THR A 215 -2.88 -20.86 -14.35
N GLY A 216 -3.79 -19.92 -14.07
CA GLY A 216 -4.66 -20.17 -12.91
C GLY A 216 -5.66 -19.14 -12.40
N ASP A 217 -6.13 -18.13 -13.13
CA ASP A 217 -7.23 -17.23 -12.67
C ASP A 217 -7.08 -16.74 -11.20
N HIS A 218 -5.83 -16.59 -10.75
CA HIS A 218 -5.49 -16.11 -9.43
C HIS A 218 -5.36 -14.60 -9.52
N VAL A 219 -6.42 -13.94 -9.04
CA VAL A 219 -6.49 -12.49 -8.93
C VAL A 219 -6.30 -12.13 -7.46
N THR A 220 -5.43 -11.17 -7.20
CA THR A 220 -5.27 -10.56 -5.89
C THR A 220 -5.27 -9.05 -6.06
N HIS A 221 -5.61 -8.33 -5.00
CA HIS A 221 -5.35 -6.91 -4.95
C HIS A 221 -4.09 -6.69 -4.10
N PRO A 222 -2.91 -6.46 -4.72
CA PRO A 222 -1.75 -6.01 -3.98
C PRO A 222 -2.04 -4.70 -3.25
N LEU A 223 -1.76 -4.67 -1.96
CA LEU A 223 -1.74 -3.45 -1.16
C LEU A 223 -0.28 -2.98 -1.06
N LEU A 224 0.00 -1.83 -1.65
CA LEU A 224 1.29 -1.15 -1.62
C LEU A 224 1.28 -0.04 -0.56
N ILE A 225 2.37 0.12 0.16
CA ILE A 225 2.60 1.21 1.11
C ILE A 225 3.74 2.11 0.66
N SER A 226 3.64 3.40 0.95
CA SER A 226 4.71 4.36 0.74
C SER A 226 4.63 5.54 1.71
N LEU A 227 5.64 6.42 1.68
CA LEU A 227 5.69 7.65 2.45
C LEU A 227 5.52 8.87 1.54
N SER A 228 4.54 9.72 1.84
CA SER A 228 4.29 10.99 1.15
C SER A 228 5.33 12.06 1.48
N ASN A 229 6.20 11.81 2.46
CA ASN A 229 7.35 12.63 2.79
C ASN A 229 8.43 12.59 1.70
N ILE A 230 8.44 11.54 0.86
CA ILE A 230 9.39 11.41 -0.25
C ILE A 230 9.06 12.46 -1.32
N HIS A 231 10.09 13.13 -1.85
CA HIS A 231 9.92 14.13 -2.91
C HIS A 231 9.32 13.49 -4.16
N MET A 232 8.31 14.14 -4.73
CA MET A 232 7.51 13.64 -5.87
C MET A 232 8.38 13.19 -7.07
N ASN A 233 9.46 13.90 -7.36
CA ASN A 233 10.37 13.59 -8.47
C ASN A 233 11.14 12.27 -8.30
N VAL A 234 11.35 11.83 -7.06
CA VAL A 234 11.92 10.52 -6.73
C VAL A 234 10.80 9.49 -6.67
N HIS A 235 9.69 9.85 -6.03
CA HIS A 235 8.53 8.98 -5.84
C HIS A 235 7.96 8.40 -7.15
N LEU A 236 7.92 9.21 -8.22
CA LEU A 236 7.40 8.85 -9.53
C LEU A 236 8.37 8.04 -10.40
N LYS A 237 9.63 7.87 -9.99
CA LYS A 237 10.59 7.07 -10.75
C LYS A 237 10.38 5.59 -10.42
N SER A 238 9.95 4.80 -11.40
CA SER A 238 9.72 3.36 -11.26
C SER A 238 10.95 2.59 -10.75
N SER A 239 12.15 3.08 -11.01
CA SER A 239 13.41 2.48 -10.57
C SER A 239 13.75 2.68 -9.09
N THR A 240 13.00 3.52 -8.36
CA THR A 240 13.35 3.90 -6.98
C THR A 240 12.74 2.98 -5.92
N ASN A 241 11.83 2.08 -6.29
CA ASN A 241 11.10 1.19 -5.36
C ASN A 241 10.50 1.97 -4.18
N SER A 242 9.92 3.13 -4.48
CA SER A 242 9.26 4.00 -3.49
C SER A 242 8.04 3.37 -2.83
N PHE A 243 7.49 2.31 -3.42
CA PHE A 243 6.37 1.54 -2.88
C PHE A 243 6.83 0.13 -2.47
N VAL A 244 6.36 -0.33 -1.31
CA VAL A 244 6.60 -1.69 -0.80
C VAL A 244 5.28 -2.46 -0.77
N LEU A 245 5.28 -3.70 -1.26
CA LEU A 245 4.10 -4.57 -1.29
C LEU A 245 3.76 -5.09 0.11
N THR A 246 2.83 -4.44 0.80
CA THR A 246 2.48 -4.75 2.20
C THR A 246 1.53 -5.93 2.34
N ALA A 247 0.58 -6.13 1.43
CA ALA A 247 -0.33 -7.26 1.51
C ALA A 247 -0.79 -7.74 0.13
N LEU A 248 -1.25 -8.99 0.08
CA LEU A 248 -1.97 -9.56 -1.05
C LEU A 248 -3.39 -9.84 -0.58
N LEU A 249 -4.32 -8.93 -0.89
CA LEU A 249 -5.70 -9.07 -0.47
C LEU A 249 -6.35 -10.20 -1.29
N PRO A 250 -6.94 -11.21 -0.62
CA PRO A 250 -7.50 -12.35 -1.32
C PRO A 250 -8.83 -11.99 -1.99
N VAL A 251 -9.09 -12.60 -3.15
CA VAL A 251 -10.40 -12.54 -3.82
C VAL A 251 -11.15 -13.84 -3.55
N PRO A 252 -12.04 -13.90 -2.54
CA PRO A 252 -12.70 -15.14 -2.16
C PRO A 252 -13.66 -15.64 -3.24
N LYS A 253 -13.55 -16.93 -3.59
CA LYS A 253 -14.51 -17.61 -4.48
C LYS A 253 -15.54 -18.35 -3.61
N PHE A 254 -16.74 -17.77 -3.46
CA PHE A 254 -17.84 -18.39 -2.71
C PHE A 254 -18.48 -19.56 -3.47
N ILE A 255 -19.07 -20.52 -2.74
CA ILE A 255 -19.72 -21.70 -3.33
C ILE A 255 -21.08 -21.34 -3.99
N HIS A 256 -21.77 -20.33 -3.47
CA HIS A 256 -23.10 -19.96 -3.97
C HIS A 256 -23.06 -19.41 -5.40
N LYS A 257 -24.01 -19.86 -6.23
CA LYS A 257 -24.11 -19.52 -7.68
C LYS A 257 -24.57 -18.09 -7.98
N LYS A 258 -25.13 -17.37 -7.01
CA LYS A 258 -25.58 -15.98 -7.20
C LYS A 258 -24.46 -15.03 -6.82
N ASN A 259 -24.15 -14.08 -7.71
CA ASN A 259 -23.21 -13.00 -7.42
C ASN A 259 -23.65 -12.25 -6.16
N ARG A 260 -22.78 -12.23 -5.15
CA ARG A 260 -22.89 -11.31 -4.02
C ARG A 260 -21.68 -10.40 -4.10
N TYR A 261 -21.92 -9.10 -4.16
CA TYR A 261 -20.86 -8.11 -4.13
C TYR A 261 -20.42 -7.94 -2.67
N CYS A 262 -19.11 -8.10 -2.44
CA CYS A 262 -18.49 -7.80 -1.17
C CYS A 262 -17.54 -6.62 -1.40
N PHE A 263 -17.74 -5.53 -0.66
CA PHE A 263 -16.90 -4.34 -0.75
C PHE A 263 -15.99 -4.29 0.47
N THR A 264 -14.69 -4.10 0.25
CA THR A 264 -13.73 -3.84 1.32
C THR A 264 -13.98 -2.43 1.86
N ALA A 265 -14.37 -2.30 3.13
CA ALA A 265 -14.49 -0.99 3.77
C ALA A 265 -13.09 -0.39 3.99
N LEU A 266 -12.79 0.73 3.33
CA LEU A 266 -11.52 1.45 3.47
C LEU A 266 -11.75 2.77 4.22
N MET A 267 -10.91 3.07 5.20
CA MET A 267 -11.05 4.25 6.07
C MET A 267 -10.63 5.57 5.39
N SER A 268 -9.87 5.50 4.31
CA SER A 268 -9.56 6.63 3.44
C SER A 268 -9.34 6.14 2.02
N TYR A 269 -10.02 6.75 1.05
CA TYR A 269 -10.03 6.30 -0.34
C TYR A 269 -9.63 7.47 -1.26
N ILE A 270 -8.63 7.25 -2.11
CA ILE A 270 -8.42 8.08 -3.29
C ILE A 270 -9.17 7.38 -4.42
N THR A 271 -10.41 7.80 -4.62
CA THR A 271 -11.26 7.36 -5.73
C THR A 271 -10.63 7.68 -7.07
N ASP A 272 -10.77 6.78 -8.05
CA ASP A 272 -10.59 7.19 -9.44
C ASP A 272 -11.65 8.24 -9.83
N THR A 273 -11.47 8.94 -10.95
CA THR A 273 -12.38 10.04 -11.32
C THR A 273 -13.84 9.60 -11.43
N PRO A 274 -14.18 8.46 -12.06
CA PRO A 274 -15.54 7.93 -12.06
C PRO A 274 -16.14 7.71 -10.66
N GLU A 275 -15.39 7.11 -9.74
CA GLU A 275 -15.87 6.84 -8.38
C GLU A 275 -15.95 8.11 -7.53
N ALA A 276 -15.02 9.05 -7.74
CA ALA A 276 -15.01 10.36 -7.08
C ALA A 276 -16.29 11.12 -7.44
N MET A 277 -16.63 11.09 -8.73
CA MET A 277 -17.84 11.70 -9.24
C MET A 277 -19.10 11.05 -8.68
N MET A 278 -19.10 9.72 -8.50
CA MET A 278 -20.20 9.00 -7.86
C MET A 278 -20.40 9.43 -6.41
N LEU A 279 -19.32 9.47 -5.60
CA LEU A 279 -19.39 9.88 -4.20
C LEU A 279 -19.81 11.35 -4.04
N ALA A 280 -19.33 12.20 -4.94
CA ALA A 280 -19.70 13.61 -4.98
C ALA A 280 -21.07 13.86 -5.63
N VAL A 281 -21.71 12.82 -6.19
CA VAL A 281 -22.99 12.90 -6.89
C VAL A 281 -22.97 13.98 -7.96
N ILE A 282 -21.98 13.89 -8.86
CA ILE A 282 -21.79 14.82 -9.96
C ILE A 282 -21.63 14.07 -11.27
N GLY A 283 -22.13 14.68 -12.33
CA GLY A 283 -22.02 14.18 -13.69
C GLY A 283 -20.97 14.91 -14.53
N GLY A 284 -20.61 14.26 -15.63
CA GLY A 284 -19.89 14.90 -16.73
C GLY A 284 -18.41 15.13 -16.45
N LYS A 285 -17.89 16.29 -16.83
CA LYS A 285 -16.48 16.64 -16.61
C LYS A 285 -16.37 17.65 -15.48
N THR A 286 -17.02 17.40 -14.35
CA THR A 286 -17.07 18.30 -13.18
C THR A 286 -16.10 17.81 -12.12
N SER A 287 -15.51 18.72 -11.34
CA SER A 287 -14.59 18.35 -10.28
C SER A 287 -15.34 17.76 -9.07
N PRO A 288 -14.88 16.62 -8.50
CA PRO A 288 -15.46 16.02 -7.30
C PRO A 288 -15.10 16.74 -6.00
N VAL A 289 -14.28 17.79 -6.07
CA VAL A 289 -13.78 18.51 -4.89
C VAL A 289 -14.06 20.02 -4.92
N MET A 290 -14.45 20.57 -6.07
CA MET A 290 -14.74 21.99 -6.24
C MET A 290 -15.89 22.18 -7.23
N MET A 291 -16.60 23.31 -7.11
CA MET A 291 -17.72 23.70 -7.97
C MET A 291 -17.22 24.21 -9.34
N ALA A 292 -16.29 23.49 -9.96
CA ALA A 292 -15.70 23.82 -11.25
C ALA A 292 -15.93 22.70 -12.26
N MET A 293 -16.33 23.07 -13.47
CA MET A 293 -16.34 22.19 -14.63
C MET A 293 -14.98 22.19 -15.32
N TYR A 294 -14.69 21.16 -16.10
CA TYR A 294 -13.45 20.99 -16.85
C TYR A 294 -13.10 22.19 -17.74
N LYS A 295 -14.10 22.89 -18.28
CA LYS A 295 -13.89 24.10 -19.09
C LYS A 295 -13.35 25.28 -18.28
N GLN A 296 -13.54 25.24 -16.96
CA GLN A 296 -13.10 26.25 -15.99
C GLN A 296 -11.78 25.84 -15.33
N PHE A 297 -11.33 24.60 -15.52
CA PHE A 297 -9.98 24.22 -15.10
C PHE A 297 -8.97 25.08 -15.86
N ARG A 298 -8.07 25.73 -15.11
CA ARG A 298 -7.08 26.72 -15.57
C ARG A 298 -7.58 28.16 -15.71
N ASP A 299 -8.81 28.48 -15.30
CA ASP A 299 -9.12 29.89 -15.05
C ASP A 299 -8.40 30.39 -13.79
N ALA A 300 -8.27 31.72 -13.67
CA ALA A 300 -7.62 32.34 -12.52
C ALA A 300 -8.54 32.43 -11.28
N PHE A 301 -9.72 31.81 -11.34
CA PHE A 301 -10.75 31.95 -10.32
C PHE A 301 -10.71 30.75 -9.37
N HIS A 302 -10.73 31.02 -8.07
CA HIS A 302 -10.82 29.96 -7.07
C HIS A 302 -12.28 29.58 -6.89
N HIS A 303 -12.71 28.51 -7.57
CA HIS A 303 -14.06 27.99 -7.45
C HIS A 303 -14.32 27.42 -6.05
N GLU A 304 -15.55 27.60 -5.56
CA GLU A 304 -15.92 27.20 -4.20
C GLU A 304 -15.72 25.68 -3.99
N PRO A 305 -15.26 25.25 -2.80
CA PRO A 305 -15.14 23.83 -2.48
C PRO A 305 -16.50 23.14 -2.52
N GLN A 306 -16.52 21.88 -2.96
CA GLN A 306 -17.71 21.05 -2.78
C GLN A 306 -17.77 20.59 -1.33
N THR A 307 -18.80 21.01 -0.60
CA THR A 307 -18.89 20.78 0.85
C THR A 307 -19.62 19.48 1.18
N LYS A 308 -19.30 18.89 2.35
CA LYS A 308 -19.98 17.70 2.88
C LYS A 308 -21.50 17.85 2.93
N SER A 309 -22.00 19.03 3.33
CA SER A 309 -23.44 19.29 3.42
C SER A 309 -24.12 19.25 2.04
N MET A 310 -23.46 19.77 1.01
CA MET A 310 -23.95 19.73 -0.38
C MET A 310 -23.98 18.28 -0.90
N MET A 311 -22.91 17.52 -0.68
CA MET A 311 -22.85 16.10 -1.09
C MET A 311 -23.95 15.29 -0.41
N ILE A 312 -24.17 15.46 0.90
CA ILE A 312 -25.24 14.76 1.63
C ILE A 312 -26.62 15.12 1.07
N ALA A 313 -26.86 16.39 0.74
CA ALA A 313 -28.12 16.82 0.15
C ALA A 313 -28.34 16.21 -1.24
N GLN A 314 -27.30 16.17 -2.09
CA GLN A 314 -27.36 15.54 -3.41
C GLN A 314 -27.58 14.02 -3.30
N LEU A 315 -26.88 13.34 -2.39
CA LEU A 315 -27.07 11.92 -2.09
C LEU A 315 -28.50 11.61 -1.68
N ALA A 316 -29.10 12.42 -0.79
CA ALA A 316 -30.48 12.25 -0.37
C ALA A 316 -31.46 12.33 -1.56
N VAL A 317 -31.22 13.25 -2.50
CA VAL A 317 -32.05 13.39 -3.71
C VAL A 317 -31.88 12.18 -4.64
N VAL A 318 -30.67 11.67 -4.83
CA VAL A 318 -30.43 10.51 -5.69
C VAL A 318 -30.98 9.23 -5.08
N CYS A 319 -30.75 8.98 -3.79
CA CYS A 319 -31.28 7.82 -3.08
C CYS A 319 -32.82 7.80 -3.02
N SER A 320 -33.48 8.97 -3.12
CA SER A 320 -34.95 9.03 -3.24
C SER A 320 -35.46 8.62 -4.64
N ARG A 321 -34.58 8.53 -5.64
CA ARG A 321 -34.93 8.35 -7.07
C ARG A 321 -34.34 7.11 -7.70
N ALA A 322 -33.36 6.46 -7.05
CA ALA A 322 -32.73 5.23 -7.47
C ALA A 322 -32.27 4.44 -6.24
N ASP A 323 -32.42 3.12 -6.27
CA ASP A 323 -31.86 2.22 -5.26
C ASP A 323 -30.33 2.27 -5.37
N PRO A 324 -29.58 2.54 -4.27
CA PRO A 324 -28.13 2.46 -4.26
C PRO A 324 -27.56 1.10 -4.70
N ASN A 325 -28.35 0.03 -4.64
CA ASN A 325 -27.95 -1.31 -5.09
C ASN A 325 -28.12 -1.52 -6.61
N ASP A 326 -28.80 -0.60 -7.31
CA ASP A 326 -28.92 -0.56 -8.76
C ASP A 326 -27.95 0.49 -9.32
N LEU A 327 -26.69 0.08 -9.52
CA LEU A 327 -25.59 0.97 -9.92
C LEU A 327 -25.88 1.73 -11.22
N GLU A 328 -26.52 1.10 -12.20
CA GLU A 328 -26.79 1.72 -13.50
C GLU A 328 -27.85 2.83 -13.37
N ALA A 329 -28.96 2.54 -12.66
CA ALA A 329 -29.98 3.54 -12.38
C ALA A 329 -29.44 4.67 -11.50
N TYR A 330 -28.61 4.33 -10.50
CA TYR A 330 -27.97 5.29 -9.61
C TYR A 330 -27.05 6.24 -10.38
N PHE A 331 -26.17 5.70 -11.25
CA PHE A 331 -25.30 6.50 -12.12
C PHE A 331 -26.09 7.46 -12.99
N HIS A 332 -27.16 6.98 -13.64
CA HIS A 332 -27.97 7.81 -14.50
C HIS A 332 -28.65 8.98 -13.75
N LYS A 333 -28.96 8.80 -12.46
CA LYS A 333 -29.53 9.86 -11.61
C LYS A 333 -28.47 10.81 -11.06
N ALA A 334 -27.31 10.30 -10.64
CA ALA A 334 -26.18 11.10 -10.17
C ALA A 334 -25.64 12.04 -11.25
N HIS A 335 -25.64 11.58 -12.52
CA HIS A 335 -25.19 12.37 -13.67
C HIS A 335 -26.04 13.61 -14.01
N LYS A 336 -27.17 13.83 -13.31
CA LYS A 336 -28.07 14.98 -13.54
C LYS A 336 -27.71 16.22 -12.71
N PHE A 337 -26.66 16.12 -11.89
CA PHE A 337 -26.03 17.20 -11.15
C PHE A 337 -24.73 17.61 -11.82
#